data_AF-A0A844HNC2-F1
#
_entry.id   AF-A0A844HNC2-F1
#
_cell.length_a   1.000
_cell.length_b   1.000
_cell.length_c   1.000
_cell.angle_alpha   90.00
_cell.angle_beta   90.00
_cell.angle_gamma   90.00
#
_symmetry.space_group_name_H-M   'P 1'
#
loop_
_entity.id
_entity.type
_entity.pdbx_description
1 polymer ?
#
loop_
_entity_poly.entity_id
_entity_poly.type
_entity_poly.pdbx_seq_one_letter_code
_entity_poly.pdbx_strand_id
1 'polypeptide(L)'
;MVKIRHADIAVSALLILFGAYVAYQGMGYGYIEEGNPSAGFFPFWIGLGILIFSGANLFNAVRRLELIETIGKAEIVRVVLCTVAMIAFVWLSGLIGMIAAGFLLMLAIGAIFGPRNSRFYSILAVVSAVMTAILYVVFGSLLAVPLL
;
A
#
# COMPACT_ATOMS: atom_id res chain seq x y z
N MET A 1 1.30 -6.90 -24.51
CA MET A 1 2.59 -6.47 -23.93
C MET A 1 2.50 -4.96 -23.82
N VAL A 2 2.74 -4.39 -22.65
CA VAL A 2 2.65 -2.94 -22.43
C VAL A 2 4.07 -2.36 -22.51
N LYS A 3 4.25 -1.26 -23.25
CA LYS A 3 5.53 -0.55 -23.31
C LYS A 3 5.79 0.11 -21.95
N ILE A 4 6.91 -0.23 -21.30
CA ILE A 4 7.23 0.24 -19.95
C ILE A 4 7.20 1.76 -19.84
N ARG A 5 7.74 2.49 -20.84
CA ARG A 5 7.72 3.96 -20.83
C ARG A 5 6.31 4.56 -20.67
N HIS A 6 5.30 4.03 -21.37
CA HIS A 6 3.94 4.55 -21.24
C HIS A 6 3.31 4.18 -19.89
N ALA A 7 3.61 2.98 -19.37
CA ALA A 7 3.18 2.56 -18.05
C ALA A 7 3.81 3.44 -16.96
N ASP A 8 5.12 3.69 -17.02
CA ASP A 8 5.85 4.53 -16.05
C ASP A 8 5.33 5.97 -16.06
N ILE A 9 5.10 6.55 -17.24
CA ILE A 9 4.52 7.89 -17.37
C ILE A 9 3.11 7.92 -16.76
N ALA A 10 2.25 6.96 -17.11
CA ALA A 10 0.88 6.90 -16.63
C ALA A 10 0.81 6.70 -15.11
N VAL A 11 1.59 5.76 -14.58
CA VAL A 11 1.66 5.46 -13.14
C VAL A 11 2.26 6.64 -12.38
N SER A 12 3.34 7.25 -12.88
CA SER A 12 3.93 8.42 -12.23
C SER A 12 2.96 9.60 -12.20
N ALA A 13 2.25 9.86 -13.30
CA ALA A 13 1.22 10.90 -13.34
C ALA A 13 0.07 10.62 -12.36
N LEU A 14 -0.40 9.38 -12.30
CA LEU A 14 -1.43 8.96 -11.34
C LEU A 14 -0.96 9.13 -9.90
N LEU A 15 0.27 8.74 -9.59
CA LEU A 15 0.84 8.88 -8.25
C LEU A 15 1.08 10.34 -7.87
N ILE A 16 1.42 11.23 -8.81
CA ILE A 16 1.49 12.67 -8.54
C ILE A 16 0.12 13.19 -8.08
N LEU A 17 -0.95 12.86 -8.82
CA LEU A 17 -2.31 13.26 -8.48
C LEU A 17 -2.76 12.66 -7.14
N PHE A 18 -2.44 11.38 -6.91
CA PHE A 18 -2.76 10.70 -5.66
C PHE A 18 -2.01 11.29 -4.47
N GLY A 19 -0.70 11.55 -4.60
CA GLY A 19 0.12 12.19 -3.58
C GLY A 19 -0.38 13.60 -3.25
N ALA A 20 -0.74 14.39 -4.26
CA ALA A 20 -1.35 15.71 -4.08
C ALA A 20 -2.67 15.61 -3.31
N TYR A 21 -3.53 14.66 -3.70
CA TYR A 21 -4.80 14.40 -3.04
C TYR A 21 -4.63 14.00 -1.57
N VAL A 22 -3.73 13.06 -1.29
CA VAL A 22 -3.44 12.60 0.08
C VAL A 22 -2.88 13.74 0.92
N ALA A 23 -1.97 14.55 0.38
CA ALA A 23 -1.42 15.69 1.10
C ALA A 23 -2.50 16.73 1.42
N TYR A 24 -3.37 17.02 0.44
CA TYR A 24 -4.49 17.94 0.61
C TYR A 24 -5.50 17.45 1.65
N GLN A 25 -5.93 16.18 1.56
CA GLN A 25 -6.84 15.59 2.53
C GLN A 25 -6.20 15.48 3.92
N GLY A 26 -4.90 15.21 4.00
CA GLY A 26 -4.14 15.21 5.24
C GLY A 26 -4.33 16.52 6.01
N MET A 27 -4.23 17.67 5.35
CA MET A 27 -4.47 18.96 6.01
C MET A 27 -5.88 19.10 6.59
N GLY A 28 -6.89 18.45 6.00
CA GLY A 28 -8.27 18.46 6.47
C GLY A 28 -8.48 17.74 7.81
N TYR A 29 -7.59 16.82 8.18
CA TYR A 29 -7.62 16.10 9.46
C TYR A 29 -6.84 16.83 10.58
N GLY A 30 -6.56 18.12 10.38
CA GLY A 30 -5.67 18.89 11.24
C GLY A 30 -4.20 18.49 11.03
N TYR A 31 -3.28 19.35 11.47
CA TYR A 31 -1.84 19.05 11.39
C TYR A 31 -1.21 18.88 12.78
N ILE A 32 -1.55 19.75 13.72
CA ILE A 32 -1.17 19.68 15.13
C ILE A 32 -2.43 19.98 15.95
N GLU A 33 -2.72 19.13 16.94
CA GLU A 33 -3.79 19.32 17.90
C GLU A 33 -3.22 19.13 19.31
N GLU A 34 -3.54 20.06 20.22
CA GLU A 34 -3.09 20.03 21.62
C GLU A 34 -1.57 19.83 21.82
N GLY A 35 -0.77 20.36 20.88
CA GLY A 35 0.69 20.26 20.92
C GLY A 35 1.26 18.94 20.38
N ASN A 36 0.42 18.00 19.95
CA ASN A 36 0.83 16.73 19.36
C ASN A 36 0.50 16.67 17.86
N PRO A 37 1.25 15.87 17.06
CA PRO A 37 0.88 15.59 15.68
C PRO A 37 -0.53 14.99 15.63
N SER A 38 -1.42 15.62 14.86
CA SER A 38 -2.77 15.10 14.68
C SER A 38 -2.83 14.10 13.52
N ALA A 39 -4.02 13.56 13.25
CA ALA A 39 -4.22 12.51 12.24
C ALA A 39 -3.75 12.89 10.83
N GLY A 40 -3.72 14.18 10.49
CA GLY A 40 -3.27 14.67 9.19
C GLY A 40 -1.77 14.88 9.01
N PHE A 41 -0.99 14.86 10.10
CA PHE A 41 0.46 15.10 10.05
C PHE A 41 1.19 14.11 9.12
N PHE A 42 1.00 12.80 9.35
CA PHE A 42 1.66 11.76 8.55
C PHE A 42 1.14 11.70 7.10
N PRO A 43 -0.19 11.71 6.85
CA PRO A 43 -0.72 11.78 5.48
C PRO A 43 -0.15 12.94 4.68
N PHE A 44 0.01 14.13 5.28
CA PHE A 44 0.59 15.27 4.59
C PHE A 44 2.00 14.99 4.05
N TRP A 45 2.92 14.54 4.91
CA TRP A 45 4.30 14.28 4.52
C TRP A 45 4.44 13.11 3.57
N ILE A 46 3.66 12.04 3.77
CA ILE A 46 3.65 10.88 2.88
C ILE A 46 3.13 11.28 1.50
N GLY A 47 2.01 12.02 1.43
CA GLY A 47 1.45 12.52 0.18
C GLY A 47 2.42 13.42 -0.56
N LEU A 48 3.10 14.33 0.15
CA LEU A 48 4.11 15.21 -0.43
C LEU A 48 5.31 14.42 -0.96
N GLY A 49 5.79 13.42 -0.22
CA GLY A 49 6.85 12.52 -0.68
C GLY A 49 6.46 11.79 -1.97
N ILE A 50 5.26 11.19 -2.00
CA ILE A 50 4.73 10.51 -3.19
C ILE A 50 4.70 11.48 -4.38
N LEU A 51 4.19 12.69 -4.18
CA LEU A 51 4.10 13.73 -5.23
C LEU A 51 5.49 14.06 -5.79
N ILE A 52 6.46 14.37 -4.93
CA ILE A 52 7.80 14.81 -5.33
C ILE A 52 8.55 13.69 -6.06
N PHE A 53 8.63 12.49 -5.47
CA PHE A 53 9.37 11.38 -6.06
C PHE A 53 8.71 10.86 -7.34
N SER A 54 7.38 10.87 -7.42
CA SER A 54 6.67 10.52 -8.66
C SER A 54 6.85 11.59 -9.73
N GLY A 55 6.96 12.87 -9.36
CA GLY A 55 7.35 13.96 -10.26
C GLY A 55 8.74 13.75 -10.86
N ALA A 56 9.72 13.38 -10.02
CA ALA A 56 11.07 13.03 -10.48
C ALA A 56 11.06 11.81 -11.42
N ASN A 57 10.27 10.78 -11.10
CA ASN A 57 10.10 9.59 -11.96
C ASN A 57 9.46 9.95 -13.31
N LEU A 58 8.43 10.78 -13.32
CA LEU A 58 7.79 11.24 -14.56
C LEU A 58 8.79 12.01 -15.44
N PHE A 59 9.54 12.93 -14.84
CA PHE A 59 10.59 13.67 -15.54
C PHE A 59 11.63 12.73 -16.17
N ASN A 60 12.10 11.73 -15.41
CA ASN A 60 13.04 10.74 -15.90
C ASN A 60 12.44 9.85 -17.01
N ALA A 61 11.18 9.43 -16.89
CA ALA A 61 10.49 8.58 -17.86
C ALA A 61 10.23 9.30 -19.19
N VAL A 62 9.96 10.61 -19.16
CA VAL A 62 9.80 11.42 -20.37
C VAL A 62 11.13 11.59 -21.10
N ARG A 63 12.24 11.76 -20.36
CA ARG A 63 13.59 11.97 -20.92
C ARG A 63 14.30 10.69 -21.36
N ARG A 64 13.91 9.51 -20.87
CA ARG A 64 14.45 8.23 -21.35
C ARG A 64 14.04 8.00 -22.81
N LEU A 65 15.05 7.97 -23.68
CA LEU A 65 14.89 7.73 -25.11
C LEU A 65 14.97 6.24 -25.47
N GLU A 66 15.65 5.40 -24.69
CA GLU A 66 15.93 4.01 -25.09
C GLU A 66 15.95 3.03 -23.90
N LEU A 67 15.08 2.01 -23.99
CA LEU A 67 15.11 0.65 -23.43
C LEU A 67 13.67 0.11 -23.48
N ILE A 68 13.34 -0.61 -24.55
CA ILE A 68 12.01 -1.24 -24.73
C ILE A 68 12.04 -2.57 -23.97
N GLU A 69 11.95 -2.49 -22.65
CA GLU A 69 11.54 -3.63 -21.85
C GLU A 69 10.00 -3.71 -21.87
N THR A 70 9.47 -4.93 -21.81
CA THR A 70 8.03 -5.19 -21.89
C THR A 70 7.57 -5.93 -20.64
N ILE A 71 6.50 -5.44 -20.02
CA ILE A 71 5.91 -6.07 -18.84
C ILE A 71 5.23 -7.37 -19.23
N GLY A 72 5.55 -8.44 -18.49
CA GLY A 72 4.93 -9.75 -18.65
C GLY A 72 3.46 -9.73 -18.20
N LYS A 73 2.60 -10.51 -18.86
CA LYS A 73 1.17 -10.60 -18.47
C LYS A 73 1.00 -11.06 -17.01
N ALA A 74 1.89 -11.94 -16.53
CA ALA A 74 1.85 -12.43 -15.15
C ALA A 74 2.11 -11.33 -14.11
N GLU A 75 2.95 -10.35 -14.42
CA GLU A 75 3.25 -9.22 -13.54
C GLU A 75 2.04 -8.30 -13.42
N ILE A 76 1.38 -8.00 -14.56
CA ILE A 76 0.14 -7.22 -14.59
C ILE A 76 -0.93 -7.89 -13.74
N VAL A 77 -1.12 -9.21 -13.88
CA VAL A 77 -2.09 -9.96 -13.07
C VAL A 77 -1.77 -9.87 -11.58
N ARG A 78 -0.50 -9.99 -11.18
CA ARG A 78 -0.10 -9.85 -9.77
C ARG A 78 -0.40 -8.46 -9.24
N VAL A 79 -0.09 -7.40 -10.00
CA VAL A 79 -0.42 -6.02 -9.61
C VAL A 79 -1.93 -5.85 -9.41
N VAL A 80 -2.73 -6.31 -10.38
CA VAL A 80 -4.20 -6.25 -10.29
C VAL A 80 -4.72 -7.01 -9.07
N LEU A 81 -4.24 -8.23 -8.83
CA LEU A 81 -4.63 -9.01 -7.66
C LEU A 81 -4.25 -8.34 -6.34
N CYS A 82 -3.08 -7.70 -6.27
CA CYS A 82 -2.67 -6.94 -5.09
C CYS A 82 -3.53 -5.71 -4.88
N THR A 83 -3.87 -4.97 -5.93
CA THR A 83 -4.80 -3.83 -5.85
C THR A 83 -6.16 -4.28 -5.31
N VAL A 84 -6.70 -5.39 -5.84
CA VAL A 84 -7.96 -5.97 -5.36
C VAL A 84 -7.86 -6.39 -3.89
N ALA A 85 -6.75 -7.01 -3.48
CA ALA A 85 -6.54 -7.41 -2.09
C ALA A 85 -6.49 -6.19 -1.14
N MET A 86 -5.84 -5.09 -1.55
CA MET A 86 -5.81 -3.85 -0.75
C MET A 86 -7.19 -3.19 -0.64
N ILE A 87 -7.97 -3.15 -1.72
CA ILE A 87 -9.34 -2.63 -1.69
C ILE A 87 -10.22 -3.50 -0.78
N ALA A 88 -10.10 -4.83 -0.91
CA ALA A 88 -10.81 -5.77 -0.07
C ALA A 88 -10.42 -5.61 1.41
N PHE A 89 -9.15 -5.34 1.72
CA PHE A 89 -8.70 -5.04 3.08
C PHE A 89 -9.41 -3.82 3.67
N VAL A 90 -9.45 -2.69 2.94
CA VAL A 90 -10.13 -1.47 3.41
C VAL A 90 -11.60 -1.74 3.68
N TRP A 91 -12.27 -2.45 2.77
CA TRP A 91 -13.69 -2.80 2.95
C TRP A 91 -13.92 -3.77 4.12
N LEU A 92 -13.13 -4.84 4.22
CA LEU A 92 -13.23 -5.82 5.30
C LEU A 92 -12.85 -5.23 6.65
N SER A 93 -11.93 -4.26 6.71
CA SER A 93 -11.54 -3.64 7.97
C SER A 93 -12.71 -2.95 8.68
N GLY A 94 -13.71 -2.46 7.94
CA GLY A 94 -14.93 -1.90 8.51
C GLY A 94 -15.96 -2.95 8.95
N LEU A 95 -15.80 -4.22 8.54
CA LEU A 95 -16.73 -5.31 8.84
C LEU A 95 -16.23 -6.23 9.96
N ILE A 96 -14.96 -6.63 9.90
CA ILE A 96 -14.37 -7.63 10.80
C ILE A 96 -13.23 -7.06 11.67
N GLY A 97 -13.01 -5.73 11.60
CA GLY A 97 -11.93 -5.03 12.28
C GLY A 97 -10.60 -5.07 11.52
N MET A 98 -9.73 -4.10 11.80
CA MET A 98 -8.45 -3.91 11.10
C MET A 98 -7.49 -5.09 11.27
N ILE A 99 -7.48 -5.75 12.43
CA ILE A 99 -6.55 -6.84 12.74
C ILE A 99 -6.89 -8.09 11.92
N ALA A 100 -8.16 -8.49 11.90
CA ALA A 100 -8.60 -9.65 11.13
C ALA A 100 -8.47 -9.40 9.63
N ALA A 101 -8.83 -8.19 9.16
CA ALA A 101 -8.60 -7.80 7.78
C ALA A 101 -7.10 -7.81 7.41
N GLY A 102 -6.22 -7.34 8.31
CA GLY A 102 -4.78 -7.33 8.10
C GLY A 102 -4.18 -8.73 8.00
N PHE A 103 -4.67 -9.68 8.80
CA PHE A 103 -4.32 -11.09 8.68
C PHE A 103 -4.64 -11.64 7.28
N LEU A 104 -5.86 -11.38 6.80
CA LEU A 104 -6.30 -11.82 5.46
C LEU A 104 -5.50 -11.14 4.35
N LEU A 105 -5.14 -9.86 4.52
CA LEU A 105 -4.30 -9.15 3.56
C LEU A 105 -2.91 -9.78 3.46
N MET A 106 -2.27 -10.10 4.59
CA MET A 106 -0.96 -10.77 4.59
C MET A 106 -1.01 -12.12 3.90
N LEU A 107 -2.05 -12.92 4.17
CA LEU A 107 -2.29 -14.18 3.48
C LEU A 107 -2.47 -13.99 1.97
N ALA A 108 -3.29 -13.02 1.56
CA ALA A 108 -3.57 -12.75 0.16
C ALA A 108 -2.30 -12.33 -0.59
N ILE A 109 -1.53 -11.39 -0.06
CA ILE A 109 -0.27 -10.93 -0.69
C ILE A 109 0.74 -12.08 -0.76
N GLY A 110 0.90 -12.83 0.33
CA GLY A 110 1.78 -14.00 0.36
C GLY A 110 1.36 -15.07 -0.65
N ALA A 111 0.06 -15.29 -0.87
CA ALA A 111 -0.44 -16.22 -1.87
C ALA A 111 -0.25 -15.74 -3.31
N ILE A 112 -0.25 -14.43 -3.56
CA ILE A 112 -0.05 -13.83 -4.90
C ILE A 112 1.41 -13.95 -5.36
N PHE A 113 2.37 -13.69 -4.46
CA PHE A 113 3.80 -13.67 -4.78
C PHE A 113 4.56 -14.94 -4.41
N GLY A 114 4.05 -15.70 -3.44
CA GLY A 114 4.75 -16.84 -2.87
C GLY A 114 4.77 -18.07 -3.78
N PRO A 115 5.68 -19.02 -3.50
CA PRO A 115 5.72 -20.30 -4.18
C PRO A 115 4.45 -21.12 -3.89
N ARG A 116 3.94 -21.82 -4.92
CA ARG A 116 2.70 -22.63 -4.86
C ARG A 116 2.91 -23.99 -4.18
N ASN A 117 3.57 -24.00 -3.04
CA ASN A 117 3.89 -25.20 -2.27
C ASN A 117 3.04 -25.25 -1.01
N SER A 118 2.50 -26.43 -0.67
CA SER A 118 1.67 -26.60 0.53
C SER A 118 2.39 -26.17 1.82
N ARG A 119 3.68 -26.52 1.96
CA ARG A 119 4.54 -26.08 3.07
C ARG A 119 4.64 -24.56 3.19
N PHE A 120 4.67 -23.84 2.06
CA PHE A 120 4.74 -22.38 2.06
C PHE A 120 3.45 -21.78 2.61
N TYR A 121 2.29 -22.27 2.19
CA TYR A 121 1.00 -21.79 2.72
C TYR A 121 0.86 -22.03 4.23
N SER A 122 1.34 -23.17 4.74
CA SER A 122 1.36 -23.43 6.18
C SER A 122 2.24 -22.43 6.94
N ILE A 123 3.45 -22.17 6.44
CA ILE A 123 4.37 -21.20 7.06
C ILE A 123 3.79 -19.79 6.98
N LEU A 124 3.23 -19.41 5.82
CA LEU A 124 2.58 -18.12 5.63
C LEU A 124 1.45 -17.91 6.64
N ALA A 125 0.58 -18.90 6.83
CA ALA A 125 -0.50 -18.81 7.82
C ALA A 125 0.02 -18.63 9.25
N VAL A 126 1.06 -19.37 9.63
CA VAL A 126 1.70 -19.23 10.96
C VAL A 126 2.32 -17.84 11.12
N VAL A 127 3.10 -17.39 10.14
CA VAL A 127 3.76 -16.06 10.19
C VAL A 127 2.73 -14.95 10.24
N SER A 128 1.69 -15.01 9.41
CA SER A 128 0.60 -14.03 9.45
C SER A 128 -0.10 -14.04 10.81
N ALA A 129 -0.39 -15.20 11.40
CA ALA A 129 -1.04 -15.29 12.72
C ALA A 129 -0.17 -14.71 13.84
N VAL A 130 1.13 -15.03 13.83
CA VAL A 130 2.09 -14.50 14.80
C VAL A 130 2.21 -12.98 14.67
N MET A 131 2.35 -12.46 13.45
CA MET A 131 2.40 -11.01 13.22
C MET A 131 1.12 -10.31 13.65
N THR A 132 -0.04 -10.90 13.37
CA THR A 132 -1.34 -10.38 13.83
C THR A 132 -1.41 -10.33 15.36
N ALA A 133 -0.91 -11.36 16.07
CA ALA A 133 -0.83 -11.35 17.53
C ALA A 133 0.11 -10.26 18.06
N ILE A 134 1.27 -10.06 17.43
CA ILE A 134 2.20 -8.98 17.79
C ILE A 134 1.52 -7.62 17.61
N LEU A 135 0.85 -7.39 16.48
CA LEU A 135 0.13 -6.15 16.21
C LEU A 135 -1.00 -5.93 17.23
N TYR A 136 -1.74 -6.98 17.59
CA TYR A 136 -2.76 -6.90 18.64
C TYR A 136 -2.18 -6.42 19.97
N VAL A 137 -1.04 -6.97 20.40
CA VAL A 137 -0.38 -6.56 21.64
C VAL A 137 0.11 -5.12 21.54
N VAL A 138 0.77 -4.73 20.45
CA VAL A 138 1.31 -3.37 20.28
C VAL A 138 0.19 -2.32 20.22
N PHE A 139 -0.83 -2.54 19.39
CA PHE A 139 -1.89 -1.55 19.23
C PHE A 139 -2.89 -1.56 20.39
N GLY A 140 -3.19 -2.73 20.95
CA GLY A 140 -4.17 -2.88 22.02
C GLY A 140 -3.61 -2.50 23.38
N SER A 141 -2.39 -2.93 23.72
CA SER A 141 -1.81 -2.67 25.04
C SER A 141 -0.97 -1.41 25.09
N LEU A 142 -0.28 -1.06 23.99
CA LEU A 142 0.76 -0.02 23.99
C LEU A 142 0.24 1.32 23.48
N LEU A 143 -0.65 1.28 22.47
CA LEU A 143 -1.24 2.48 21.85
C LEU A 143 -2.72 2.70 22.24
N ALA A 144 -3.33 1.79 23.01
CA ALA A 144 -4.72 1.84 23.46
C ALA A 144 -5.74 2.13 22.34
N VAL A 145 -5.44 1.67 21.11
CA VAL A 145 -6.31 1.89 19.95
C VAL A 145 -7.49 0.91 20.02
N PRO A 146 -8.73 1.34 19.76
CA PRO A 146 -9.84 0.41 19.59
C PRO A 146 -9.62 -0.45 18.34
N LEU A 147 -9.41 -1.75 18.55
CA LEU A 147 -8.98 -2.71 17.53
C LEU A 147 -10.14 -3.49 16.88
N LEU A 148 -11.36 -3.30 17.38
CA LEU A 148 -12.61 -3.87 16.90
C LEU A 148 -13.56 -2.75 16.46
#